data_AF-A0A9D1SRC0-F1
#
_entry.id   AF-A0A9D1SRC0-F1
#
_cell.length_a   1.000
_cell.length_b   1.000
_cell.length_c   1.000
_cell.angle_alpha   90.00
_cell.angle_beta   90.00
_cell.angle_gamma   90.00
#
_symmetry.space_group_name_H-M   'P 1'
#
loop_
_entity.id
_entity.type
_entity.pdbx_description
1 polymer ?
#
loop_
_entity_poly.entity_id
_entity_poly.type
_entity_poly.pdbx_seq_one_letter_code
_entity_poly.pdbx_strand_id
1 'polypeptide(L)'
;MGMAASQARYLGLTARKTNVEYEGQQVNQQRTALANESAGLFRRLLALDVPTAPTQTDYYSDNYTYSDSSATADGKVTISNIAENEGSDPPTYTVDISYNVDAMQYQAQNNQQVYTTKNDDGTYELHFKDGTSKTIKKVEGNLSETLVNEMNKAGGTTENHVDDEYYTYTNTANNATYYINATASKFDPEKTNTQQTVNLYSQIKTTESVSEQLKNVTMTKTSDGTYTKMTWTDENGVVQNRNLSAGRDYDSDAYDQAMQQYNIDKANYDKEIADINAKTEELQQTDRTLELRLKQLDTEQEALQTELDSVKKVIDKNVDNIFKTFQ
;
A
#
# COMPACT_ATOMS: atom_id res chain seq x y z
N MET A 1 -5.23 30.91 86.46
CA MET A 1 -5.21 31.16 85.00
C MET A 1 -6.64 31.25 84.54
N GLY A 2 -7.02 32.33 83.86
CA GLY A 2 -8.42 32.65 83.59
C GLY A 2 -9.11 31.62 82.69
N MET A 3 -10.33 31.22 83.05
CA MET A 3 -11.22 30.33 82.28
C MET A 3 -11.29 30.68 80.79
N ALA A 4 -11.26 31.97 80.46
CA ALA A 4 -11.28 32.46 79.09
C ALA A 4 -10.05 32.02 78.27
N ALA A 5 -8.86 31.97 78.87
CA ALA A 5 -7.63 31.57 78.18
C ALA A 5 -7.59 30.06 77.88
N SER A 6 -8.09 29.24 78.81
CA SER A 6 -8.21 27.78 78.59
C SER A 6 -9.27 27.44 77.55
N GLN A 7 -10.40 28.15 77.53
CA GLN A 7 -11.44 27.98 76.49
C GLN A 7 -10.95 28.44 75.11
N ALA A 8 -10.23 29.57 75.03
CA ALA A 8 -9.64 30.03 73.77
C ALA A 8 -8.63 29.02 73.19
N ARG A 9 -7.77 28.43 74.04
CA ARG A 9 -6.83 27.38 73.62
C ARG A 9 -7.55 26.11 73.17
N TYR A 10 -8.59 25.68 73.90
CA TYR A 10 -9.41 24.52 73.51
C TYR A 10 -10.06 24.71 72.13
N LEU A 11 -10.64 25.89 71.88
CA LEU A 11 -11.22 26.23 70.57
C LEU A 11 -10.16 26.25 69.46
N GLY A 12 -8.98 26.81 69.73
CA GLY A 12 -7.87 26.84 68.78
C GLY A 12 -7.33 25.44 68.42
N LEU A 13 -7.17 24.56 69.41
CA LEU A 13 -6.76 23.17 69.19
C LEU A 13 -7.84 22.37 68.45
N THR A 14 -9.11 22.61 68.78
CA THR A 14 -10.24 22.00 68.06
C THR A 14 -10.24 22.41 66.59
N ALA A 15 -10.06 23.71 66.30
CA ALA A 15 -9.98 24.21 64.92
C ALA A 15 -8.80 23.59 64.15
N ARG A 16 -7.62 23.48 64.78
CA ARG A 16 -6.46 22.80 64.17
C ARG A 16 -6.72 21.32 63.90
N LYS A 17 -7.32 20.60 64.86
CA LYS A 17 -7.69 19.19 64.68
C LYS A 17 -8.65 18.99 63.52
N THR A 18 -9.67 19.83 63.42
CA THR A 18 -10.62 19.80 62.28
C THR A 18 -9.93 20.08 60.95
N ASN A 19 -8.94 20.99 60.90
CA ASN A 19 -8.15 21.22 59.69
C ASN A 19 -7.30 20.00 59.30
N VAL A 20 -6.61 19.37 60.26
CA VAL A 20 -5.80 18.16 60.01
C VAL A 20 -6.68 17.00 59.53
N GLU A 21 -7.86 16.81 60.13
CA GLU A 21 -8.85 15.83 59.68
C GLU A 21 -9.33 16.11 58.25
N TYR A 22 -9.57 17.38 57.93
CA TYR A 22 -9.95 17.78 56.57
C TYR A 22 -8.84 17.53 55.56
N GLU A 23 -7.58 17.83 55.89
CA GLU A 23 -6.43 17.49 55.04
C GLU A 23 -6.29 15.98 54.86
N GLY A 24 -6.46 15.18 55.91
CA GLY A 24 -6.41 13.72 55.83
C GLY A 24 -7.51 13.15 54.92
N GLN A 25 -8.71 13.73 54.96
CA GLN A 25 -9.78 13.37 54.03
C GLN A 25 -9.42 13.71 52.58
N GLN A 26 -8.84 14.89 52.31
CA GLN A 26 -8.38 15.25 50.97
C GLN A 26 -7.33 14.29 50.44
N VAL A 27 -6.33 13.92 51.27
CA VAL A 27 -5.29 12.97 50.88
C VAL A 27 -5.90 11.60 50.55
N ASN A 28 -6.86 11.12 51.33
CA ASN A 28 -7.56 9.86 51.03
C ASN A 28 -8.39 9.93 49.73
N GLN A 29 -9.00 11.08 49.43
CA GLN A 29 -9.68 11.29 48.14
C GLN A 29 -8.68 11.26 46.98
N GLN A 30 -7.52 11.90 47.13
CA GLN A 30 -6.45 11.87 46.12
C GLN A 30 -5.94 10.44 45.88
N ARG A 31 -5.72 9.66 46.94
CA ARG A 31 -5.32 8.24 46.82
C ARG A 31 -6.38 7.39 46.13
N THR A 32 -7.66 7.64 46.40
CA THR A 32 -8.76 6.97 45.70
C THR A 32 -8.78 7.32 44.20
N ALA A 33 -8.50 8.58 43.86
CA ALA A 33 -8.38 9.01 42.46
C ALA A 33 -7.18 8.33 41.76
N LEU A 34 -6.01 8.27 42.41
CA LEU A 34 -4.85 7.54 41.89
C LEU A 34 -5.11 6.05 41.70
N ALA A 35 -5.85 5.42 42.62
CA ALA A 35 -6.24 4.01 42.47
C ALA A 35 -7.11 3.79 41.21
N ASN A 36 -8.03 4.71 40.92
CA ASN A 36 -8.84 4.66 39.70
C ASN A 36 -7.99 4.85 38.43
N GLU A 37 -6.99 5.74 38.48
CA GLU A 37 -6.05 5.96 37.38
C GLU A 37 -5.16 4.73 37.13
N SER A 38 -4.65 4.10 38.19
CA SER A 38 -3.88 2.84 38.13
C SER A 38 -4.70 1.71 37.49
N ALA A 39 -5.98 1.57 37.87
CA ALA A 39 -6.90 0.64 37.21
C ALA A 39 -7.15 1.01 35.74
N GLY A 40 -7.12 2.30 35.38
CA GLY A 40 -7.15 2.78 34.00
C GLY A 40 -5.94 2.32 33.19
N LEU A 41 -4.73 2.52 33.72
CA LEU A 41 -3.47 2.08 33.09
C LEU A 41 -3.43 0.56 32.91
N PHE A 42 -3.87 -0.20 33.91
CA PHE A 42 -3.94 -1.65 33.82
C PHE A 42 -4.90 -2.13 32.74
N ARG A 43 -6.07 -1.48 32.59
CA ARG A 43 -7.00 -1.79 31.49
C ARG A 43 -6.41 -1.48 30.12
N ARG A 44 -5.68 -0.37 29.98
CA ARG A 44 -4.96 -0.04 28.75
C ARG A 44 -3.90 -1.10 28.41
N LEU A 45 -3.16 -1.56 29.42
CA LEU A 45 -2.17 -2.61 29.26
C LEU A 45 -2.78 -3.92 28.75
N LEU A 46 -3.95 -4.30 29.29
CA LEU A 46 -4.66 -5.51 28.85
C LEU A 46 -5.31 -5.39 27.46
N ALA A 47 -5.60 -4.17 27.01
CA ALA A 47 -6.18 -3.90 25.70
C ALA A 47 -5.11 -3.82 24.58
N LEU A 48 -3.83 -3.81 24.93
CA LEU A 48 -2.73 -3.79 23.96
C LEU A 48 -2.49 -5.18 23.39
N ASP A 49 -2.69 -5.32 22.08
CA ASP A 49 -2.36 -6.53 21.34
C ASP A 49 -0.92 -6.50 20.84
N VAL A 50 -0.22 -7.63 20.99
CA VAL A 50 1.15 -7.78 20.47
C VAL A 50 1.08 -7.97 18.96
N PRO A 51 1.70 -7.08 18.15
CA PRO A 51 1.71 -7.24 16.70
C PRO A 51 2.39 -8.55 16.30
N THR A 52 1.79 -9.29 15.36
CA THR A 52 2.35 -10.52 14.79
C THR A 52 2.98 -10.26 13.44
N ALA A 53 4.18 -10.79 13.22
CA ALA A 53 4.90 -10.59 11.97
C ALA A 53 4.24 -11.36 10.81
N PRO A 54 4.18 -10.79 9.59
CA PRO A 54 3.66 -11.49 8.43
C PRO A 54 4.59 -12.65 8.02
N THR A 55 3.99 -13.76 7.59
CA THR A 55 4.70 -14.95 7.09
C THR A 55 4.80 -14.91 5.56
N GLN A 56 6.00 -15.15 5.02
CA GLN A 56 6.21 -15.11 3.56
C GLN A 56 5.35 -16.12 2.79
N THR A 57 4.99 -17.24 3.42
CA THR A 57 4.15 -18.30 2.83
C THR A 57 2.78 -17.79 2.38
N ASP A 58 2.26 -16.77 3.05
CA ASP A 58 0.90 -16.27 2.82
C ASP A 58 0.83 -15.35 1.60
N TYR A 59 2.00 -14.97 1.07
CA TYR A 59 2.17 -14.11 -0.10
C TYR A 59 2.60 -14.90 -1.34
N TYR A 60 2.52 -16.24 -1.29
CA TYR A 60 2.62 -17.06 -2.47
C TYR A 60 1.24 -17.33 -3.06
N SER A 61 1.08 -17.09 -4.35
CA SER A 61 -0.11 -17.50 -5.11
C SER A 61 0.25 -18.59 -6.10
N ASP A 62 -0.52 -19.68 -6.12
CA ASP A 62 -0.40 -20.71 -7.15
C ASP A 62 -0.85 -20.12 -8.49
N ASN A 63 -0.01 -20.24 -9.52
CA ASN A 63 -0.34 -19.86 -10.90
C ASN A 63 -0.22 -21.06 -11.83
N TYR A 64 -0.94 -21.01 -12.95
CA TYR A 64 -0.88 -22.04 -13.98
C TYR A 64 -0.61 -21.40 -15.34
N THR A 65 0.24 -22.04 -16.11
CA THR A 65 0.64 -21.55 -17.43
C THR A 65 0.72 -22.68 -18.46
N TYR A 66 0.57 -22.35 -19.73
CA TYR A 66 0.83 -23.29 -20.83
C TYR A 66 1.41 -22.54 -22.03
N SER A 67 1.93 -23.27 -23.01
CA SER A 67 2.47 -22.69 -24.25
C SER A 67 1.49 -22.83 -25.42
N ASP A 68 1.29 -21.75 -26.17
CA ASP A 68 0.51 -21.67 -27.40
C ASP A 68 1.26 -20.86 -28.48
N SER A 69 1.14 -21.27 -29.73
CA SER A 69 1.79 -20.60 -30.87
C SER A 69 1.24 -19.19 -31.14
N SER A 70 0.06 -18.86 -30.61
CA SER A 70 -0.60 -17.56 -30.80
C SER A 70 0.02 -16.46 -29.94
N ALA A 71 0.77 -16.81 -28.89
CA ALA A 71 1.38 -15.86 -27.97
C ALA A 71 2.85 -15.56 -28.33
N THR A 72 3.26 -14.30 -28.20
CA THR A 72 4.57 -13.85 -28.69
C THR A 72 5.69 -13.90 -27.64
N ALA A 73 5.35 -13.93 -26.35
CA ALA A 73 6.30 -14.05 -25.25
C ALA A 73 6.64 -15.53 -24.97
N ASP A 74 7.43 -16.16 -25.85
CA ASP A 74 7.77 -17.60 -25.81
C ASP A 74 6.54 -18.52 -25.82
N GLY A 75 5.44 -18.06 -26.40
CA GLY A 75 4.17 -18.77 -26.43
C GLY A 75 3.47 -18.84 -25.07
N LYS A 76 3.92 -18.13 -24.04
CA LYS A 76 3.37 -18.28 -22.68
C LYS A 76 1.95 -17.69 -22.57
N VAL A 77 1.03 -18.54 -22.14
CA VAL A 77 -0.33 -18.19 -21.72
C VAL A 77 -0.44 -18.40 -20.21
N THR A 78 -0.96 -17.40 -19.51
CA THR A 78 -1.19 -17.42 -18.06
C THR A 78 -2.67 -17.65 -17.76
N ILE A 79 -2.95 -18.43 -16.73
CA ILE A 79 -4.30 -18.65 -16.21
C ILE A 79 -4.45 -17.80 -14.96
N SER A 80 -5.39 -16.86 -14.98
CA SER A 80 -5.64 -15.95 -13.87
C SER A 80 -6.71 -16.46 -12.91
N ASN A 81 -7.62 -17.32 -13.39
CA ASN A 81 -8.72 -17.82 -12.58
C ASN A 81 -9.26 -19.17 -13.11
N ILE A 82 -9.67 -20.03 -12.20
CA ILE A 82 -10.29 -21.34 -12.48
C ILE A 82 -11.50 -21.48 -11.55
N ALA A 83 -12.71 -21.34 -12.08
CA ALA A 83 -13.95 -21.47 -11.33
C ALA A 83 -14.69 -22.76 -11.72
N GLU A 84 -15.08 -23.58 -10.75
CA GLU A 84 -15.87 -24.80 -10.99
C GLU A 84 -17.33 -24.46 -11.25
N ASN A 85 -17.94 -25.05 -12.28
CA ASN A 85 -19.33 -24.84 -12.62
C ASN A 85 -20.22 -25.83 -11.83
N GLU A 86 -21.17 -25.30 -11.04
CA GLU A 86 -22.07 -26.12 -10.25
C GLU A 86 -22.97 -27.02 -11.12
N GLY A 87 -23.16 -28.27 -10.68
CA GLY A 87 -24.12 -29.20 -11.27
C GLY A 87 -23.70 -29.86 -12.59
N SER A 88 -22.43 -29.78 -12.99
CA SER A 88 -21.90 -30.47 -14.18
C SER A 88 -21.35 -31.88 -13.85
N ASP A 89 -21.69 -32.88 -14.69
CA ASP A 89 -21.15 -34.24 -14.62
C ASP A 89 -20.70 -34.70 -16.02
N PRO A 90 -19.38 -34.81 -16.31
CA PRO A 90 -18.25 -34.55 -15.39
C PRO A 90 -18.08 -33.07 -15.04
N PRO A 91 -17.34 -32.73 -13.96
CA PRO A 91 -17.12 -31.35 -13.55
C PRO A 91 -16.44 -30.52 -14.65
N THR A 92 -17.04 -29.38 -14.93
CA THR A 92 -16.54 -28.38 -15.90
C THR A 92 -16.16 -27.10 -15.19
N TYR A 93 -15.29 -26.31 -15.83
CA TYR A 93 -14.70 -25.12 -15.28
C TYR A 93 -14.84 -23.94 -16.25
N THR A 94 -14.95 -22.75 -15.70
CA THR A 94 -14.76 -21.49 -16.40
C THR A 94 -13.36 -20.98 -16.07
N VAL A 95 -12.53 -20.76 -17.11
CA VAL A 95 -11.11 -20.45 -16.96
C VAL A 95 -10.83 -19.13 -17.66
N ASP A 96 -10.29 -18.17 -16.91
CA ASP A 96 -9.85 -16.90 -17.48
C ASP A 96 -8.36 -17.00 -17.82
N ILE A 97 -8.03 -16.70 -19.08
CA ILE A 97 -6.67 -16.76 -19.61
C ILE A 97 -6.21 -15.38 -20.07
N SER A 98 -4.90 -15.16 -20.02
CA SER A 98 -4.27 -13.98 -20.58
C SER A 98 -2.97 -14.33 -21.29
N TYR A 99 -2.70 -13.64 -22.40
CA TYR A 99 -1.50 -13.82 -23.18
C TYR A 99 -1.18 -12.56 -23.99
N ASN A 100 0.07 -12.45 -24.43
CA ASN A 100 0.54 -11.30 -25.19
C ASN A 100 0.63 -11.67 -26.67
N VAL A 101 0.09 -10.81 -27.52
CA VAL A 101 0.17 -10.92 -28.99
C VAL A 101 0.90 -9.72 -29.57
N ASP A 102 1.57 -9.94 -30.68
CA ASP A 102 2.10 -8.88 -31.51
C ASP A 102 0.94 -8.18 -32.22
N ALA A 103 0.81 -6.89 -31.99
CA ALA A 103 -0.08 -6.02 -32.72
C ALA A 103 0.73 -5.06 -33.60
N MET A 104 0.25 -4.81 -34.82
CA MET A 104 0.84 -3.81 -35.71
C MET A 104 0.00 -2.54 -35.63
N GLN A 105 0.60 -1.45 -35.19
CA GLN A 105 -0.02 -0.13 -35.21
C GLN A 105 0.49 0.69 -36.39
N TYR A 106 -0.41 1.39 -37.06
CA TYR A 106 -0.10 2.19 -38.25
C TYR A 106 -0.33 3.67 -37.97
N GLN A 107 0.61 4.52 -38.37
CA GLN A 107 0.53 5.97 -38.20
C GLN A 107 1.01 6.68 -39.47
N ALA A 108 0.49 7.88 -39.72
CA ALA A 108 0.94 8.76 -40.79
C ALA A 108 1.43 10.10 -40.23
N GLN A 109 2.60 10.54 -40.68
CA GLN A 109 3.14 11.88 -40.44
C GLN A 109 3.16 12.62 -41.76
N ASN A 110 2.27 13.61 -41.89
CA ASN A 110 2.12 14.35 -43.13
C ASN A 110 3.09 15.54 -43.20
N ASN A 111 3.44 15.94 -44.43
CA ASN A 111 4.19 17.15 -44.74
C ASN A 111 5.54 17.29 -44.00
N GLN A 112 6.27 16.20 -43.85
CA GLN A 112 7.61 16.20 -43.25
C GLN A 112 8.63 16.81 -44.22
N GLN A 113 9.38 17.80 -43.74
CA GLN A 113 10.44 18.43 -44.51
C GLN A 113 11.74 17.65 -44.34
N VAL A 114 12.28 17.18 -45.46
CA VAL A 114 13.46 16.32 -45.52
C VAL A 114 14.39 16.72 -46.65
N TYR A 115 15.66 16.33 -46.57
CA TYR A 115 16.57 16.34 -47.73
C TYR A 115 17.40 15.05 -47.72
N THR A 116 17.95 14.67 -48.87
CA THR A 116 18.79 13.49 -48.99
C THR A 116 20.25 13.84 -49.25
N THR A 117 21.17 13.01 -48.76
CA THR A 117 22.56 12.96 -49.21
C THR A 117 22.86 11.58 -49.78
N LYS A 118 23.77 11.51 -50.75
CA LYS A 118 24.22 10.25 -51.33
C LYS A 118 25.57 9.89 -50.71
N ASN A 119 25.66 8.69 -50.16
CA ASN A 119 26.88 8.14 -49.59
C ASN A 119 27.78 7.56 -50.69
N ASP A 120 29.06 7.40 -50.39
CA ASP A 120 30.04 6.82 -51.32
C ASP A 120 29.72 5.38 -51.73
N ASP A 121 28.98 4.65 -50.89
CA ASP A 121 28.49 3.30 -51.14
C ASP A 121 27.24 3.25 -52.04
N GLY A 122 26.75 4.42 -52.48
CA GLY A 122 25.56 4.57 -53.32
C GLY A 122 24.23 4.55 -52.56
N THR A 123 24.24 4.42 -51.23
CA THR A 123 23.03 4.54 -50.40
C THR A 123 22.62 6.00 -50.20
N TYR A 124 21.36 6.20 -49.82
CA TYR A 124 20.81 7.53 -49.54
C TYR A 124 20.56 7.69 -48.04
N GLU A 125 20.96 8.83 -47.50
CA GLU A 125 20.67 9.23 -46.14
C GLU A 125 19.61 10.34 -46.14
N LEU A 126 18.51 10.10 -45.44
CA LEU A 126 17.40 11.01 -45.28
C LEU A 126 17.59 11.83 -44.01
N HIS A 127 17.66 13.15 -44.14
CA HIS A 127 17.87 14.08 -43.05
C HIS A 127 16.57 14.78 -42.69
N PHE A 128 16.25 14.83 -41.40
CA PHE A 128 15.08 15.48 -40.83
C PHE A 128 15.43 16.85 -40.25
N LYS A 129 14.41 17.69 -40.07
CA LYS A 129 14.57 19.05 -39.52
C LYS A 129 15.11 19.09 -38.09
N ASP A 130 14.88 18.03 -37.31
CA ASP A 130 15.38 17.90 -35.93
C ASP A 130 16.89 17.56 -35.86
N GLY A 131 17.56 17.43 -37.00
CA GLY A 131 18.97 17.10 -37.11
C GLY A 131 19.26 15.59 -37.09
N THR A 132 18.24 14.74 -37.01
CA THR A 132 18.42 13.30 -37.14
C THR A 132 18.50 12.87 -38.60
N SER A 133 19.20 11.77 -38.85
CA SER A 133 19.33 11.17 -40.17
C SER A 133 19.07 9.66 -40.13
N LYS A 134 18.55 9.12 -41.23
CA LYS A 134 18.25 7.69 -41.40
C LYS A 134 18.66 7.25 -42.80
N THR A 135 19.39 6.14 -42.89
CA THR A 135 19.66 5.51 -44.19
C THR A 135 18.38 4.88 -44.73
N ILE A 136 17.98 5.28 -45.93
CA ILE A 136 16.78 4.76 -46.61
C ILE A 136 17.16 3.74 -47.68
N LYS A 137 16.26 2.79 -47.91
CA LYS A 137 16.39 1.77 -48.95
C LYS A 137 15.15 1.77 -49.84
N LYS A 138 15.34 1.58 -51.14
CA LYS A 138 14.22 1.35 -52.05
C LYS A 138 13.58 0.01 -51.70
N VAL A 139 12.25 -0.03 -51.63
CA VAL A 139 11.50 -1.28 -51.48
C VAL A 139 11.58 -2.07 -52.78
N GLU A 140 11.98 -3.33 -52.70
CA GLU A 140 12.03 -4.22 -53.86
C GLU A 140 10.65 -4.85 -54.08
N GLY A 141 10.05 -4.60 -55.25
CA GLY A 141 8.71 -5.10 -55.59
C GLY A 141 7.58 -4.29 -54.96
N ASN A 142 6.37 -4.86 -55.03
CA ASN A 142 5.14 -4.21 -54.58
C ASN A 142 4.92 -4.44 -53.08
N LEU A 143 4.34 -3.44 -52.40
CA LEU A 143 3.88 -3.62 -51.02
C LEU A 143 2.63 -4.51 -50.96
N SER A 144 2.39 -5.15 -49.81
CA SER A 144 1.20 -5.97 -49.62
C SER A 144 -0.07 -5.09 -49.58
N GLU A 145 -1.17 -5.62 -50.10
CA GLU A 145 -2.47 -4.93 -50.10
C GLU A 145 -2.92 -4.59 -48.67
N THR A 146 -2.67 -5.47 -47.71
CA THR A 146 -2.94 -5.21 -46.29
C THR A 146 -2.19 -3.98 -45.77
N LEU A 147 -0.89 -3.89 -46.02
CA LEU A 147 -0.07 -2.77 -45.55
C LEU A 147 -0.53 -1.45 -46.18
N VAL A 148 -0.77 -1.44 -47.49
CA VAL A 148 -1.24 -0.24 -48.21
C VAL A 148 -2.60 0.22 -47.69
N ASN A 149 -3.53 -0.70 -47.48
CA ASN A 149 -4.84 -0.36 -46.92
C ASN A 149 -4.73 0.23 -45.51
N GLU A 150 -3.88 -0.33 -44.65
CA GLU A 150 -3.66 0.22 -43.30
C GLU A 150 -2.95 1.58 -43.32
N MET A 151 -1.97 1.79 -44.21
CA MET A 151 -1.33 3.10 -44.41
C MET A 151 -2.34 4.16 -44.87
N ASN A 152 -3.27 3.80 -45.77
CA ASN A 152 -4.33 4.71 -46.24
C ASN A 152 -5.35 5.03 -45.14
N LYS A 153 -5.68 4.07 -44.27
CA LYS A 153 -6.53 4.32 -43.09
C LYS A 153 -5.84 5.21 -42.05
N ALA A 154 -4.51 5.16 -41.95
CA ALA A 154 -3.73 5.91 -40.95
C ALA A 154 -3.75 7.44 -41.16
N GLY A 155 -4.42 7.97 -42.20
CA GLY A 155 -4.72 9.39 -42.35
C GLY A 155 -3.70 10.20 -43.16
N GLY A 156 -3.06 9.59 -44.16
CA GLY A 156 -2.19 10.30 -45.10
C GLY A 156 -2.94 11.32 -45.97
N THR A 157 -2.27 12.39 -46.42
CA THR A 157 -2.86 13.36 -47.38
C THR A 157 -2.85 12.87 -48.83
N THR A 158 -2.22 11.72 -49.08
CA THR A 158 -2.07 11.09 -50.40
C THR A 158 -2.53 9.64 -50.33
N GLU A 159 -3.22 9.20 -51.36
CA GLU A 159 -3.62 7.80 -51.52
C GLU A 159 -2.41 6.97 -52.00
N ASN A 160 -2.16 5.87 -51.32
CA ASN A 160 -1.08 4.94 -51.63
C ASN A 160 -1.62 3.77 -52.44
N HIS A 161 -0.85 3.31 -53.42
CA HIS A 161 -1.13 2.11 -54.20
C HIS A 161 -0.01 1.07 -54.06
N VAL A 162 -0.35 -0.21 -54.28
CA VAL A 162 0.60 -1.34 -54.12
C VAL A 162 1.76 -1.30 -55.10
N ASP A 163 1.57 -0.66 -56.25
CA ASP A 163 2.51 -0.52 -57.37
C ASP A 163 3.29 0.80 -57.36
N ASP A 164 3.07 1.66 -56.36
CA ASP A 164 3.87 2.87 -56.18
C ASP A 164 5.32 2.54 -55.80
N GLU A 165 6.24 3.46 -56.09
CA GLU A 165 7.62 3.35 -55.66
C GLU A 165 7.74 3.79 -54.19
N TYR A 166 8.29 2.93 -53.34
CA TYR A 166 8.50 3.23 -51.92
C TYR A 166 9.97 3.20 -51.51
N TYR A 167 10.31 4.07 -50.56
CA TYR A 167 11.54 3.99 -49.78
C TYR A 167 11.21 3.70 -48.33
N THR A 168 12.06 2.94 -47.66
CA THR A 168 11.85 2.54 -46.27
C THR A 168 13.11 2.71 -45.42
N TYR A 169 12.90 2.96 -44.12
CA TYR A 169 13.92 2.84 -43.10
C TYR A 169 13.31 2.27 -41.81
N THR A 170 14.12 1.56 -41.04
CA THR A 170 13.72 1.05 -39.72
C THR A 170 14.32 1.93 -38.64
N ASN A 171 13.49 2.38 -37.71
CA ASN A 171 13.95 3.04 -36.50
C ASN A 171 14.06 2.00 -35.37
N THR A 172 15.28 1.69 -34.98
CA THR A 172 15.58 0.70 -33.94
C THR A 172 15.13 1.14 -32.54
N ALA A 173 14.92 2.43 -32.30
CA ALA A 173 14.51 2.94 -30.99
C ALA A 173 13.07 2.56 -30.62
N ASN A 174 12.19 2.45 -31.62
CA ASN A 174 10.76 2.14 -31.42
C ASN A 174 10.29 0.92 -32.23
N ASN A 175 11.23 0.16 -32.83
CA ASN A 175 10.96 -0.97 -33.72
C ASN A 175 9.95 -0.63 -34.85
N ALA A 176 9.92 0.63 -35.28
CA ALA A 176 9.02 1.08 -36.33
C ALA A 176 9.70 1.03 -37.70
N THR A 177 8.99 0.55 -38.70
CA THR A 177 9.40 0.64 -40.10
C THR A 177 8.60 1.76 -40.76
N TYR A 178 9.31 2.74 -41.32
CA TYR A 178 8.72 3.88 -42.01
C TYR A 178 8.78 3.67 -43.51
N TYR A 179 7.76 4.16 -44.21
CA TYR A 179 7.58 4.08 -45.65
C TYR A 179 7.33 5.48 -46.20
N ILE A 180 7.96 5.77 -47.33
CA ILE A 180 7.87 7.01 -48.08
C ILE A 180 7.39 6.66 -49.47
N ASN A 181 6.20 7.10 -49.84
CA ASN A 181 5.69 6.93 -51.19
C ASN A 181 6.34 7.97 -52.12
N ALA A 182 7.30 7.53 -52.92
CA ALA A 182 8.04 8.36 -53.87
C ALA A 182 7.16 8.82 -55.03
N THR A 183 6.27 7.97 -55.54
CA THR A 183 5.36 8.29 -56.65
C THR A 183 4.39 9.41 -56.26
N ALA A 184 3.63 9.21 -55.19
CA ALA A 184 2.59 10.15 -54.76
C ALA A 184 3.18 11.46 -54.20
N SER A 185 4.26 11.38 -53.42
CA SER A 185 4.91 12.56 -52.83
C SER A 185 5.85 13.28 -53.80
N LYS A 186 6.11 12.71 -55.00
CA LYS A 186 7.16 13.15 -55.93
C LYS A 186 8.54 13.25 -55.26
N PHE A 187 8.78 12.37 -54.30
CA PHE A 187 10.05 12.31 -53.58
C PHE A 187 11.09 11.63 -54.47
N ASP A 188 12.24 12.29 -54.61
CA ASP A 188 13.34 11.83 -55.44
C ASP A 188 14.64 11.88 -54.62
N PRO A 189 15.19 10.72 -54.21
CA PRO A 189 16.39 10.70 -53.38
C PRO A 189 17.65 11.17 -54.13
N GLU A 190 17.64 11.21 -55.46
CA GLU A 190 18.79 11.65 -56.26
C GLU A 190 18.97 13.18 -56.24
N LYS A 191 17.91 13.93 -55.91
CA LYS A 191 17.96 15.39 -55.69
C LYS A 191 18.57 15.72 -54.34
N THR A 192 19.86 15.39 -54.21
CA THR A 192 20.61 15.57 -52.97
C THR A 192 20.66 17.05 -52.55
N ASN A 193 20.73 17.28 -51.24
CA ASN A 193 20.78 18.61 -50.61
C ASN A 193 19.64 19.56 -50.98
N THR A 194 18.55 19.04 -51.54
CA THR A 194 17.35 19.81 -51.89
C THR A 194 16.23 19.45 -50.93
N GLN A 195 15.60 20.47 -50.35
CA GLN A 195 14.47 20.27 -49.46
C GLN A 195 13.26 19.75 -50.23
N GLN A 196 12.69 18.66 -49.73
CA GLN A 196 11.50 18.00 -50.24
C GLN A 196 10.48 17.85 -49.11
N THR A 197 9.21 17.65 -49.45
CA THR A 197 8.12 17.42 -48.49
C THR A 197 7.55 16.04 -48.74
N VAL A 198 7.52 15.21 -47.70
CA VAL A 198 7.10 13.81 -47.79
C VAL A 198 6.08 13.47 -46.72
N ASN A 199 5.27 12.46 -46.99
CA ASN A 199 4.48 11.78 -45.96
C ASN A 199 5.24 10.53 -45.50
N LEU A 200 5.33 10.33 -44.18
CA LEU A 200 5.92 9.12 -43.59
C LEU A 200 4.79 8.24 -43.05
N TYR A 201 4.73 7.01 -43.51
CA TYR A 201 3.80 6.02 -42.99
C TYR A 201 4.59 5.00 -42.17
N SER A 202 4.23 4.80 -40.91
CA SER A 202 4.97 3.87 -40.04
C SER A 202 4.12 2.68 -39.65
N GLN A 203 4.73 1.50 -39.69
CA GLN A 203 4.24 0.30 -39.02
C GLN A 203 5.08 0.08 -37.76
N ILE A 204 4.43 0.08 -36.60
CA ILE A 204 5.06 -0.07 -35.30
C ILE A 204 4.61 -1.41 -34.73
N LYS A 205 5.57 -2.26 -34.38
CA LYS A 205 5.29 -3.53 -33.69
C LYS A 205 5.13 -3.26 -32.19
N THR A 206 3.92 -3.43 -31.68
CA THR A 206 3.59 -3.31 -30.25
C THR A 206 3.17 -4.67 -29.70
N THR A 207 3.20 -4.80 -28.38
CA THR A 207 2.67 -5.97 -27.68
C THR A 207 1.36 -5.58 -27.02
N GLU A 208 0.30 -6.33 -27.29
CA GLU A 208 -1.01 -6.15 -26.68
C GLU A 208 -1.35 -7.36 -25.83
N SER A 209 -1.90 -7.10 -24.64
CA SER A 209 -2.39 -8.17 -23.75
C SER A 209 -3.83 -8.49 -24.11
N VAL A 210 -4.08 -9.75 -24.42
CA VAL A 210 -5.40 -10.31 -24.68
C VAL A 210 -5.85 -11.08 -23.45
N SER A 211 -7.11 -10.92 -23.08
CA SER A 211 -7.76 -11.67 -22.01
C SER A 211 -9.04 -12.29 -22.53
N GLU A 212 -9.19 -13.60 -22.30
CA GLU A 212 -10.30 -14.39 -22.80
C GLU A 212 -10.83 -15.31 -21.70
N GLN A 213 -12.11 -15.66 -21.81
CA GLN A 213 -12.75 -16.61 -20.90
C GLN A 213 -13.13 -17.87 -21.65
N LEU A 214 -12.56 -18.99 -21.22
CA LEU A 214 -12.88 -20.31 -21.72
C LEU A 214 -13.99 -20.93 -20.88
N LYS A 215 -15.02 -21.46 -21.55
CA LYS A 215 -16.19 -22.08 -20.91
C LYS A 215 -16.18 -23.59 -21.10
N ASN A 216 -16.83 -24.31 -20.18
CA ASN A 216 -16.97 -25.76 -20.22
C ASN A 216 -15.62 -26.51 -20.32
N VAL A 217 -14.58 -25.97 -19.68
CA VAL A 217 -13.25 -26.58 -19.67
C VAL A 217 -13.28 -27.80 -18.76
N THR A 218 -12.71 -28.91 -19.21
CA THR A 218 -12.46 -30.09 -18.37
C THR A 218 -11.01 -30.11 -17.91
N MET A 219 -10.80 -30.46 -16.64
CA MET A 219 -9.51 -30.37 -15.96
C MET A 219 -9.06 -31.74 -15.46
N THR A 220 -7.74 -31.97 -15.43
CA THR A 220 -7.14 -33.12 -14.72
C THR A 220 -6.26 -32.65 -13.58
N LYS A 221 -6.45 -33.21 -12.38
CA LYS A 221 -5.69 -32.87 -11.16
C LYS A 221 -4.79 -34.03 -10.72
N THR A 222 -3.70 -33.73 -10.02
CA THR A 222 -2.93 -34.71 -9.23
C THR A 222 -3.67 -35.07 -7.93
N SER A 223 -3.19 -36.08 -7.21
CA SER A 223 -3.66 -36.44 -5.87
C SER A 223 -3.66 -35.28 -4.87
N ASP A 224 -2.77 -34.31 -5.11
CA ASP A 224 -2.53 -33.17 -4.22
C ASP A 224 -3.37 -31.94 -4.62
N GLY A 225 -4.24 -32.08 -5.64
CA GLY A 225 -5.16 -31.05 -6.09
C GLY A 225 -4.62 -30.12 -7.18
N THR A 226 -3.35 -30.25 -7.57
CA THR A 226 -2.72 -29.41 -8.60
C THR A 226 -3.25 -29.74 -10.00
N TYR A 227 -3.65 -28.71 -10.75
CA TYR A 227 -4.09 -28.86 -12.13
C TYR A 227 -2.91 -29.16 -13.07
N THR A 228 -3.05 -30.16 -13.94
CA THR A 228 -1.98 -30.62 -14.86
C THR A 228 -2.36 -30.54 -16.32
N LYS A 229 -3.65 -30.60 -16.63
CA LYS A 229 -4.13 -30.61 -18.01
C LYS A 229 -5.48 -29.92 -18.12
N MET A 230 -5.66 -29.19 -19.22
CA MET A 230 -6.92 -28.59 -19.60
C MET A 230 -7.38 -29.04 -20.98
N THR A 231 -8.69 -29.20 -21.13
CA THR A 231 -9.32 -29.58 -22.40
C THR A 231 -10.62 -28.82 -22.61
N TRP A 232 -10.75 -28.14 -23.74
CA TRP A 232 -11.94 -27.38 -24.13
C TRP A 232 -12.18 -27.48 -25.63
N THR A 233 -13.36 -27.09 -26.08
CA THR A 233 -13.69 -27.00 -27.51
C THR A 233 -13.73 -25.54 -27.91
N ASP A 234 -12.99 -25.17 -28.95
CA ASP A 234 -12.97 -23.79 -29.47
C ASP A 234 -14.20 -23.45 -30.31
N GLU A 235 -14.31 -22.19 -30.74
CA GLU A 235 -15.43 -21.68 -31.55
C GLU A 235 -15.59 -22.42 -32.90
N ASN A 236 -14.53 -23.05 -33.39
CA ASN A 236 -14.52 -23.81 -34.64
C ASN A 236 -14.89 -25.30 -34.42
N GLY A 237 -15.24 -25.68 -33.18
CA GLY A 237 -15.59 -27.06 -32.83
C GLY A 237 -14.39 -27.99 -32.68
N VAL A 238 -13.16 -27.46 -32.63
CA VAL A 238 -11.94 -28.24 -32.48
C VAL A 238 -11.62 -28.41 -30.99
N VAL A 239 -11.31 -29.65 -30.60
CA VAL A 239 -10.91 -29.96 -29.21
C VAL A 239 -9.45 -29.56 -29.01
N GLN A 240 -9.24 -28.62 -28.09
CA GLN A 240 -7.94 -28.16 -27.63
C GLN A 240 -7.53 -28.90 -26.36
N ASN A 241 -6.27 -29.33 -26.31
CA ASN A 241 -5.67 -29.96 -25.15
C ASN A 241 -4.34 -29.26 -24.83
N ARG A 242 -4.15 -28.85 -23.57
CA ARG A 242 -2.93 -28.16 -23.11
C ARG A 242 -2.47 -28.72 -21.77
N ASN A 243 -1.16 -28.97 -21.68
CA ASN A 243 -0.51 -29.33 -20.43
C ASN A 243 -0.21 -28.05 -19.64
N LEU A 244 -0.56 -28.05 -18.36
CA LEU A 244 -0.35 -26.93 -17.46
C LEU A 244 0.96 -27.11 -16.70
N SER A 245 1.71 -26.03 -16.62
CA SER A 245 2.84 -25.88 -15.71
C SER A 245 2.37 -25.08 -14.50
N ALA A 246 2.39 -25.72 -13.33
CA ALA A 246 2.12 -25.07 -12.06
C ALA A 246 3.35 -24.30 -11.60
N GLY A 247 3.13 -23.04 -11.21
CA GLY A 247 4.13 -22.17 -10.61
C GLY A 247 3.61 -21.59 -9.31
N ARG A 248 4.50 -20.92 -8.58
CA ARG A 248 4.13 -20.05 -7.47
C ARG A 248 4.80 -18.72 -7.69
N ASP A 249 4.01 -17.66 -7.65
CA ASP A 249 4.53 -16.30 -7.67
C ASP A 249 4.57 -15.79 -6.24
N TYR A 250 5.66 -15.11 -5.90
CA TYR A 250 5.86 -14.45 -4.62
C TYR A 250 5.54 -12.97 -4.75
N ASP A 251 4.53 -12.49 -4.03
CA ASP A 251 4.18 -11.08 -3.97
C ASP A 251 5.08 -10.35 -2.96
N SER A 252 6.27 -9.95 -3.42
CA SER A 252 7.25 -9.24 -2.60
C SER A 252 6.72 -7.88 -2.14
N ASP A 253 5.96 -7.19 -2.99
CA ASP A 253 5.49 -5.83 -2.70
C ASP A 253 4.43 -5.84 -1.59
N ALA A 254 3.48 -6.78 -1.64
CA ALA A 254 2.49 -6.94 -0.59
C ALA A 254 3.14 -7.40 0.73
N TYR A 255 4.16 -8.26 0.67
CA TYR A 255 4.91 -8.65 1.87
C TYR A 255 5.67 -7.48 2.48
N ASP A 256 6.35 -6.68 1.67
CA ASP A 256 7.11 -5.50 2.11
C ASP A 256 6.19 -4.46 2.75
N GLN A 257 5.02 -4.21 2.15
CA GLN A 257 4.00 -3.33 2.74
C GLN A 257 3.51 -3.85 4.10
N ALA A 258 3.20 -5.15 4.20
CA ALA A 258 2.78 -5.75 5.46
C ALA A 258 3.88 -5.70 6.53
N MET A 259 5.14 -5.88 6.13
CA MET A 259 6.28 -5.76 7.04
C MET A 259 6.47 -4.31 7.52
N GLN A 260 6.27 -3.32 6.65
CA GLN A 260 6.28 -1.91 7.05
C GLN A 260 5.19 -1.61 8.07
N GLN A 261 3.97 -2.08 7.83
CA GLN A 261 2.85 -1.92 8.76
C GLN A 261 3.15 -2.57 10.11
N TYR A 262 3.66 -3.81 10.11
CA TYR A 262 4.12 -4.49 11.32
C TYR A 262 5.14 -3.67 12.12
N ASN A 263 6.13 -3.07 11.45
CA ASN A 263 7.15 -2.26 12.11
C ASN A 263 6.55 -1.00 12.75
N ILE A 264 5.56 -0.37 12.11
CA ILE A 264 4.83 0.78 12.65
C ILE A 264 4.03 0.36 13.89
N ASP A 265 3.27 -0.73 13.80
CA ASP A 265 2.44 -1.21 14.89
C ASP A 265 3.30 -1.66 16.08
N LYS A 266 4.43 -2.32 15.81
CA LYS A 266 5.42 -2.67 16.83
C LYS A 266 5.99 -1.44 17.52
N ALA A 267 6.35 -0.40 16.77
CA ALA A 267 6.88 0.84 17.34
C ALA A 267 5.84 1.56 18.22
N ASN A 268 4.58 1.57 17.80
CA ASN A 268 3.47 2.13 18.58
C ASN A 268 3.22 1.32 19.85
N TYR A 269 3.20 -0.01 19.76
CA TYR A 269 3.09 -0.92 20.89
C TYR A 269 4.22 -0.69 21.91
N ASP A 270 5.47 -0.70 21.46
CA ASP A 270 6.65 -0.49 22.32
C ASP A 270 6.58 0.88 23.03
N LYS A 271 6.14 1.92 22.31
CA LYS A 271 5.94 3.26 22.87
C LYS A 271 4.83 3.29 23.91
N GLU A 272 3.71 2.63 23.68
CA GLU A 272 2.57 2.64 24.61
C GLU A 272 2.87 1.86 25.89
N ILE A 273 3.56 0.72 25.77
CA ILE A 273 4.07 -0.02 26.94
C ILE A 273 5.04 0.85 27.75
N ALA A 274 5.95 1.56 27.08
CA ALA A 274 6.86 2.49 27.77
C ALA A 274 6.11 3.62 28.49
N ASP A 275 5.09 4.23 27.87
CA ASP A 275 4.23 5.25 28.49
C ASP A 275 3.47 4.71 29.70
N ILE A 276 2.88 3.52 29.59
CA ILE A 276 2.16 2.86 30.68
C ILE A 276 3.10 2.58 31.85
N ASN A 277 4.29 2.03 31.58
CA ASN A 277 5.28 1.73 32.62
C ASN A 277 5.74 3.01 33.33
N ALA A 278 6.06 4.07 32.57
CA ALA A 278 6.48 5.35 33.13
C ALA A 278 5.39 5.99 34.01
N LYS A 279 4.14 6.03 33.54
CA LYS A 279 3.00 6.56 34.31
C LYS A 279 2.70 5.71 35.55
N THR A 280 2.83 4.39 35.44
CA THR A 280 2.66 3.50 36.59
C THR A 280 3.70 3.78 37.67
N GLU A 281 4.95 4.02 37.27
CA GLU A 281 6.02 4.38 38.20
C GLU A 281 5.76 5.74 38.88
N GLU A 282 5.36 6.76 38.13
CA GLU A 282 5.00 8.08 38.66
C GLU A 282 3.83 8.00 39.66
N LEU A 283 2.79 7.23 39.31
CA LEU A 283 1.63 7.03 40.17
C LEU A 283 2.01 6.32 41.46
N GLN A 284 2.86 5.29 41.40
CA GLN A 284 3.39 4.61 42.59
C GLN A 284 4.22 5.53 43.49
N GLN A 285 5.03 6.42 42.91
CA GLN A 285 5.79 7.41 43.67
C GLN A 285 4.86 8.44 44.35
N THR A 286 3.82 8.87 43.64
CA THR A 286 2.82 9.81 44.16
C THR A 286 2.01 9.18 45.29
N ASP A 287 1.52 7.93 45.13
CA ASP A 287 0.79 7.23 46.20
C ASP A 287 1.66 7.03 47.44
N ARG A 288 2.95 6.68 47.28
CA ARG A 288 3.89 6.59 48.40
C ARG A 288 4.05 7.93 49.14
N THR A 289 4.10 9.03 48.40
CA THR A 289 4.21 10.38 48.99
C THR A 289 2.94 10.75 49.76
N LEU A 290 1.76 10.46 49.20
CA LEU A 290 0.48 10.68 49.86
C LEU A 290 0.31 9.80 51.09
N GLU A 291 0.75 8.55 51.05
CA GLU A 291 0.73 7.65 52.21
C GLU A 291 1.61 8.18 53.35
N LEU A 292 2.81 8.70 53.03
CA LEU A 292 3.67 9.34 54.02
C LEU A 292 3.03 10.58 54.63
N ARG A 293 2.40 11.43 53.81
CA ARG A 293 1.68 12.62 54.29
C ARG A 293 0.50 12.24 55.18
N LEU A 294 -0.26 11.21 54.81
CA LEU A 294 -1.38 10.71 55.62
C LEU A 294 -0.90 10.25 56.99
N LYS A 295 0.19 9.45 57.06
CA LYS A 295 0.79 9.01 58.33
C LYS A 295 1.24 10.19 59.21
N GLN A 296 1.77 11.25 58.61
CA GLN A 296 2.14 12.47 59.35
C GLN A 296 0.92 13.19 59.93
N LEU A 297 -0.14 13.34 59.13
CA LEU A 297 -1.40 13.95 59.56
C LEU A 297 -2.07 13.14 60.68
N ASP A 298 -2.08 11.80 60.59
CA ASP A 298 -2.61 10.92 61.65
C ASP A 298 -1.84 11.13 62.96
N THR A 299 -0.50 11.21 62.88
CA THR A 299 0.36 11.46 64.05
C THR A 299 0.09 12.84 64.66
N GLU A 300 -0.09 13.88 63.83
CA GLU A 300 -0.45 15.23 64.31
C GLU A 300 -1.83 15.24 64.95
N GLN A 301 -2.81 14.54 64.37
CA GLN A 301 -4.16 14.43 64.90
C GLN A 301 -4.17 13.77 66.29
N GLU A 302 -3.42 12.67 66.48
CA GLU A 302 -3.27 12.00 67.78
C GLU A 302 -2.62 12.91 68.83
N ALA A 303 -1.59 13.66 68.44
CA ALA A 303 -0.91 14.62 69.31
C ALA A 303 -1.87 15.76 69.72
N LEU A 304 -2.60 16.33 68.75
CA LEU A 304 -3.60 17.37 69.00
C LEU A 304 -4.73 16.85 69.89
N GLN A 305 -5.23 15.63 69.67
CA GLN A 305 -6.26 15.01 70.52
C GLN A 305 -5.79 14.85 71.97
N THR A 306 -4.56 14.39 72.17
CA THR A 306 -3.94 14.28 73.51
C THR A 306 -3.83 15.64 74.21
N GLU A 307 -3.46 16.68 73.46
CA GLU A 307 -3.39 18.05 73.98
C GLU A 307 -4.78 18.59 74.33
N LEU A 308 -5.78 18.30 73.48
CA LEU A 308 -7.18 18.67 73.66
C LEU A 308 -7.77 18.05 74.93
N ASP A 309 -7.54 16.75 75.16
CA ASP A 309 -7.98 16.03 76.36
C ASP A 309 -7.30 16.56 77.63
N SER A 310 -6.03 16.95 77.52
CA SER A 310 -5.28 17.57 78.63
C SER A 310 -5.84 18.95 78.97
N VAL A 311 -6.13 19.80 77.98
CA VAL A 311 -6.75 21.12 78.19
C VAL A 311 -8.17 20.99 78.72
N LYS A 312 -8.95 20.03 78.22
CA LYS A 312 -10.31 19.75 78.71
C LYS A 312 -10.32 19.41 80.20
N LYS A 313 -9.44 18.50 80.64
CA LYS A 313 -9.28 18.17 82.07
C LYS A 313 -8.96 19.39 82.93
N VAL A 314 -8.15 20.33 82.43
CA VAL A 314 -7.82 21.58 83.14
C VAL A 314 -9.04 22.50 83.24
N ILE A 315 -9.84 22.60 82.17
CA ILE A 315 -11.10 23.35 82.18
C ILE A 315 -12.07 22.74 83.20
N ASP A 316 -12.29 21.43 83.14
CA ASP A 316 -13.19 20.71 84.05
C ASP A 316 -12.79 20.93 85.52
N LYS A 317 -11.49 20.81 85.83
CA LYS A 317 -10.97 21.06 87.18
C LYS A 317 -11.18 22.51 87.65
N ASN A 318 -11.02 23.48 86.76
CA ASN A 318 -11.26 24.89 87.10
C ASN A 318 -12.75 25.18 87.33
N VAL A 319 -13.63 24.58 86.54
CA VAL A 319 -15.08 24.65 86.70
C VAL A 319 -15.49 24.05 88.05
N ASP A 320 -15.04 22.84 88.38
CA ASP A 320 -15.32 22.18 89.66
C ASP A 320 -14.84 23.00 90.86
N ASN A 321 -13.64 23.59 90.77
CA ASN A 321 -13.11 24.44 91.83
C ASN A 321 -13.97 25.70 92.04
N ILE A 322 -14.42 26.33 90.94
CA ILE A 322 -15.32 27.49 90.99
C ILE A 322 -16.64 27.09 91.67
N PHE A 323 -17.26 25.98 91.26
CA PHE A 323 -18.52 25.51 91.87
C PHE A 323 -18.38 25.19 93.36
N LYS A 324 -17.26 24.60 93.78
CA LYS A 324 -16.98 24.31 95.20
C LYS A 324 -16.73 25.56 96.04
N THR A 325 -16.30 26.67 95.46
CA THR A 325 -16.16 27.95 96.18
C THR A 325 -17.48 28.72 96.35
N PHE A 326 -18.54 28.33 95.63
CA PHE A 326 -19.86 28.97 95.69
C PHE A 326 -20.92 28.13 96.43
N GLN A 327 -20.56 26.95 96.94
CA GLN A 327 -21.31 26.15 97.93
C GLN A 327 -20.70 26.33 99.31
#